data_AF-C3MZ01-F1
#
_entry.id   AF-C3MZ01-F1
#
_cell.length_a   1.000
_cell.length_b   1.000
_cell.length_c   1.000
_cell.angle_alpha   90.00
_cell.angle_beta   90.00
_cell.angle_gamma   90.00
#
_symmetry.space_group_name_H-M   'P 1'
#
loop_
_entity.id
_entity.type
_entity.pdbx_description
1 polymer ?
#
loop_
_entity_poly.entity_id
_entity_poly.type
_entity_poly.pdbx_seq_one_letter_code
_entity_poly.pdbx_strand_id
1 'polypeptide(L)'
;MDLEGIVRRLYPDVEKAKTKLIEEIRFYKGDRYNAEEISNVILTEVMNSMKADSIFGFPKTNIKAGEAGLGSRGIGDNLIHTKLFELAGKQIEEYDDAGIRENIVVSIDGIHSRLSYFPFLAGFYATRATLRDIMVKGAYPLGLIVDIHLSDDSDVGMLIDFEAGVTSIGKALNVPILSGSTLRIGGDLVLGDRISGAVGSIGVLKSKDFLRRRVTKGLKILMTEGNGGGTIATTAIYNGMPDVISETLNIKDLITCIVVRDHLSSNVYSMTDVTNGGIRADALEVSKITNLSFVIDDEKFLSLINPKVRKMLEEINIDPFGISIDSILIFTDNPDLVKERLAQHNIRSEVIGYIDDFRQYPIITYGGKELKPQFRESPYTPIKKYIGNYSPYSIEYISNRLDYAIAEAKTKMDNVLKNLKTSFT
;
A
#
# COMPACT_ATOMS: atom_id res chain seq x y z
N MET A 1 -0.22 9.30 -20.31
CA MET A 1 -1.45 9.75 -20.98
C MET A 1 -2.23 8.53 -21.44
N ASP A 2 -3.54 8.51 -21.25
CA ASP A 2 -4.42 7.42 -21.71
C ASP A 2 -5.21 7.92 -22.93
N LEU A 3 -4.81 7.49 -24.13
CA LEU A 3 -5.40 7.92 -25.40
C LEU A 3 -6.83 7.40 -25.58
N GLU A 4 -7.11 6.16 -25.16
CA GLU A 4 -8.47 5.62 -25.15
C GLU A 4 -9.38 6.43 -24.20
N GLY A 5 -8.86 6.77 -23.01
CA GLY A 5 -9.55 7.58 -22.03
C GLY A 5 -9.95 8.98 -22.55
N ILE A 6 -9.14 9.58 -23.43
CA ILE A 6 -9.48 10.86 -24.09
C ILE A 6 -10.73 10.71 -24.95
N VAL A 7 -10.77 9.69 -25.82
CA VAL A 7 -11.91 9.45 -26.71
C VAL A 7 -13.17 9.17 -25.90
N ARG A 8 -13.09 8.26 -24.93
CA ARG A 8 -14.23 7.89 -24.08
C ARG A 8 -14.79 9.08 -23.30
N ARG A 9 -13.93 10.01 -22.86
CA ARG A 9 -14.36 11.20 -22.10
C ARG A 9 -15.01 12.26 -22.98
N LEU A 10 -14.56 12.42 -24.21
CA LEU A 10 -15.03 13.46 -25.11
C LEU A 10 -16.21 13.01 -25.98
N TYR A 11 -16.48 11.70 -26.06
CA TYR A 11 -17.65 11.17 -26.75
C TYR A 11 -18.97 11.80 -26.25
N PRO A 12 -19.91 12.20 -27.14
CA PRO A 12 -19.95 11.95 -28.59
C PRO A 12 -19.21 12.96 -29.49
N ASP A 13 -18.45 13.90 -28.93
CA ASP A 13 -17.71 14.92 -29.70
C ASP A 13 -16.40 14.35 -30.28
N VAL A 14 -16.54 13.65 -31.41
CA VAL A 14 -15.45 12.94 -32.11
C VAL A 14 -14.39 13.91 -32.64
N GLU A 15 -14.78 15.08 -33.13
CA GLU A 15 -13.82 16.06 -33.68
C GLU A 15 -12.93 16.65 -32.59
N LYS A 16 -13.51 16.94 -31.42
CA LYS A 16 -12.73 17.38 -30.26
C LYS A 16 -11.83 16.27 -29.74
N ALA A 17 -12.31 15.02 -29.71
CA ALA A 17 -11.49 13.87 -29.36
C ALA A 17 -10.30 13.70 -30.30
N LYS A 18 -10.53 13.76 -31.61
CA LYS A 18 -9.49 13.68 -32.65
C LYS A 18 -8.45 14.78 -32.49
N THR A 19 -8.90 16.02 -32.31
CA THR A 19 -8.02 17.18 -32.11
C THR A 19 -7.11 16.97 -30.91
N LYS A 20 -7.68 16.49 -29.79
CA LYS A 20 -6.91 16.21 -28.58
C LYS A 20 -5.95 15.04 -28.74
N LEU A 21 -6.34 13.97 -29.45
CA LEU A 21 -5.44 12.86 -29.75
C LEU A 21 -4.23 13.31 -30.57
N ILE A 22 -4.43 14.12 -31.62
CA ILE A 22 -3.35 14.64 -32.46
C ILE A 22 -2.36 15.45 -31.62
N GLU A 23 -2.86 16.30 -30.73
CA GLU A 23 -2.04 17.10 -29.81
C GLU A 23 -1.15 16.20 -28.93
N GLU A 24 -1.74 15.19 -28.27
CA GLU A 24 -1.02 14.29 -27.37
C GLU A 24 -0.03 13.39 -28.11
N ILE A 25 -0.41 12.84 -29.27
CA ILE A 25 0.48 12.00 -30.09
C ILE A 25 1.69 12.81 -30.55
N ARG A 26 1.48 14.04 -31.04
CA ARG A 26 2.61 14.92 -31.42
C ARG A 26 3.48 15.26 -30.22
N PHE A 27 2.90 15.50 -29.06
CA PHE A 27 3.66 15.81 -27.84
C PHE A 27 4.56 14.64 -27.40
N TYR A 28 4.02 13.43 -27.30
CA TYR A 28 4.76 12.27 -26.78
C TYR A 28 5.58 11.53 -27.85
N LYS A 29 5.03 11.35 -29.06
CA LYS A 29 5.66 10.55 -30.13
C LYS A 29 6.35 11.39 -31.21
N GLY A 30 6.20 12.71 -31.18
CA GLY A 30 6.75 13.62 -32.20
C GLY A 30 6.14 13.41 -33.59
N ASP A 31 6.80 13.95 -34.61
CA ASP A 31 6.34 13.90 -36.01
C ASP A 31 6.73 12.61 -36.75
N ARG A 32 7.33 11.65 -36.07
CA ARG A 32 7.71 10.35 -36.66
C ARG A 32 6.49 9.56 -37.13
N TYR A 33 5.34 9.79 -36.51
CA TYR A 33 4.10 9.09 -36.79
C TYR A 33 3.05 10.03 -37.37
N ASN A 34 2.22 9.52 -38.27
CA ASN A 34 1.09 10.27 -38.79
C ASN A 34 0.00 10.37 -37.70
N ALA A 35 0.06 11.45 -36.91
CA ALA A 35 -0.84 11.66 -35.77
C ALA A 35 -2.32 11.67 -36.18
N GLU A 36 -2.65 12.17 -37.38
CA GLU A 36 -4.03 12.19 -37.88
C GLU A 36 -4.55 10.78 -38.17
N GLU A 37 -3.75 9.98 -38.86
CA GLU A 37 -4.09 8.60 -39.21
C GLU A 37 -4.21 7.73 -37.97
N ILE A 38 -3.24 7.80 -37.05
CA ILE A 38 -3.30 7.09 -35.77
C ILE A 38 -4.54 7.50 -34.98
N SER A 39 -4.86 8.79 -34.94
CA SER A 39 -6.06 9.26 -34.23
C SER A 39 -7.35 8.66 -34.81
N ASN A 40 -7.46 8.53 -36.14
CA ASN A 40 -8.62 7.89 -36.77
C ASN A 40 -8.72 6.39 -36.42
N VAL A 41 -7.58 5.69 -36.35
CA VAL A 41 -7.54 4.28 -35.95
C VAL A 41 -7.97 4.13 -34.49
N ILE A 42 -7.42 4.94 -33.58
CA ILE A 42 -7.79 4.94 -32.16
C ILE A 42 -9.29 5.20 -31.99
N LEU A 43 -9.84 6.21 -32.69
CA LEU A 43 -11.27 6.49 -32.66
C LEU A 43 -12.08 5.26 -33.09
N THR A 44 -11.68 4.60 -34.17
CA THR A 44 -12.36 3.39 -34.66
C THR A 44 -12.33 2.27 -33.63
N GLU A 45 -11.16 2.03 -33.02
CA GLU A 45 -10.96 1.02 -31.99
C GLU A 45 -11.83 1.27 -30.77
N VAL A 46 -11.83 2.50 -30.24
CA VAL A 46 -12.63 2.87 -29.07
C VAL A 46 -14.13 2.82 -29.37
N MET A 47 -14.56 3.27 -30.53
CA MET A 47 -15.97 3.16 -30.94
C MET A 47 -16.43 1.70 -31.05
N ASN A 48 -15.54 0.80 -31.43
CA ASN A 48 -15.82 -0.63 -31.43
C ASN A 48 -15.87 -1.20 -30.00
N SER A 49 -14.91 -0.84 -29.14
CA SER A 49 -14.86 -1.36 -27.77
C SER A 49 -16.04 -0.87 -26.91
N MET A 50 -16.54 0.35 -27.13
CA MET A 50 -17.74 0.88 -26.47
C MET A 50 -19.00 0.04 -26.72
N LYS A 51 -19.06 -0.72 -27.81
CA LYS A 51 -20.19 -1.64 -28.08
C LYS A 51 -20.26 -2.78 -27.05
N ALA A 52 -19.16 -3.12 -26.40
CA ALA A 52 -19.12 -4.13 -25.35
C ALA A 52 -19.56 -3.60 -23.99
N ASP A 53 -19.63 -2.28 -23.78
CA ASP A 53 -19.93 -1.69 -22.47
C ASP A 53 -21.32 -2.07 -21.96
N SER A 54 -22.31 -2.24 -22.85
CA SER A 54 -23.67 -2.64 -22.47
C SER A 54 -23.76 -4.09 -21.96
N ILE A 55 -22.76 -4.92 -22.26
CA ILE A 55 -22.74 -6.35 -21.91
C ILE A 55 -21.75 -6.60 -20.77
N PHE A 56 -20.55 -6.01 -20.86
CA PHE A 56 -19.42 -6.31 -19.97
C PHE A 56 -18.96 -5.13 -19.12
N GLY A 57 -19.54 -3.94 -19.29
CA GLY A 57 -19.17 -2.74 -18.55
C GLY A 57 -19.24 -2.89 -17.04
N PHE A 58 -18.44 -2.09 -16.31
CA PHE A 58 -18.37 -2.14 -14.86
C PHE A 58 -19.48 -1.31 -14.16
N PRO A 59 -19.85 -1.65 -12.92
CA PRO A 59 -20.79 -0.87 -12.11
C PRO A 59 -20.36 0.60 -11.94
N LYS A 60 -21.23 1.56 -12.25
CA LYS A 60 -20.88 2.98 -12.19
C LYS A 60 -21.23 3.57 -10.81
N THR A 61 -20.24 3.67 -9.92
CA THR A 61 -20.41 4.36 -8.62
C THR A 61 -20.57 5.88 -8.79
N ASN A 62 -19.98 6.45 -9.84
CA ASN A 62 -19.79 7.89 -10.07
C ASN A 62 -18.95 8.59 -8.99
N ILE A 63 -18.14 7.82 -8.26
CA ILE A 63 -17.17 8.34 -7.30
C ILE A 63 -15.78 7.95 -7.82
N LYS A 64 -14.86 8.91 -7.90
CA LYS A 64 -13.48 8.63 -8.33
C LYS A 64 -12.66 8.08 -7.17
N ALA A 65 -11.63 7.29 -7.50
CA ALA A 65 -10.70 6.71 -6.52
C ALA A 65 -10.16 7.74 -5.52
N GLY A 66 -9.70 8.90 -6.00
CA GLY A 66 -9.21 9.98 -5.15
C GLY A 66 -10.29 10.53 -4.21
N GLU A 67 -11.49 10.78 -4.72
CA GLU A 67 -12.63 11.30 -3.92
C GLU A 67 -13.05 10.29 -2.84
N ALA A 68 -12.97 8.99 -3.13
CA ALA A 68 -13.25 7.92 -2.16
C ALA A 68 -12.11 7.67 -1.15
N GLY A 69 -10.92 8.25 -1.36
CA GLY A 69 -9.76 8.04 -0.50
C GLY A 69 -8.98 6.74 -0.75
N LEU A 70 -9.21 6.07 -1.89
CA LEU A 70 -8.53 4.82 -2.26
C LEU A 70 -7.00 4.98 -2.28
N GLY A 71 -6.29 4.01 -1.72
CA GLY A 71 -4.83 3.97 -1.67
C GLY A 71 -4.22 5.03 -0.73
N SER A 72 -5.03 5.61 0.16
CA SER A 72 -4.59 6.61 1.14
C SER A 72 -4.63 6.11 2.58
N ARG A 73 -4.96 4.83 2.83
CA ARG A 73 -4.86 4.14 4.12
C ARG A 73 -5.48 4.89 5.31
N GLY A 74 -6.56 5.62 5.02
CA GLY A 74 -7.45 6.24 6.02
C GLY A 74 -8.83 5.60 6.00
N ILE A 75 -9.81 6.26 6.60
CA ILE A 75 -11.19 5.74 6.70
C ILE A 75 -11.78 5.42 5.32
N GLY A 76 -11.56 6.27 4.31
CA GLY A 76 -12.10 6.05 2.96
C GLY A 76 -11.56 4.79 2.29
N ASP A 77 -10.26 4.55 2.43
CA ASP A 77 -9.58 3.36 1.92
C ASP A 77 -10.07 2.09 2.64
N ASN A 78 -10.15 2.15 3.98
CA ASN A 78 -10.62 1.04 4.80
C ASN A 78 -12.05 0.62 4.45
N LEU A 79 -12.94 1.59 4.13
CA LEU A 79 -14.29 1.31 3.65
C LEU A 79 -14.28 0.52 2.33
N ILE A 80 -13.45 0.91 1.36
CA ILE A 80 -13.34 0.22 0.08
C ILE A 80 -12.80 -1.21 0.26
N HIS A 81 -11.74 -1.37 1.06
CA HIS A 81 -11.18 -2.68 1.36
C HIS A 81 -12.22 -3.59 2.02
N THR A 82 -12.98 -3.07 2.98
CA THR A 82 -14.07 -3.82 3.65
C THR A 82 -15.08 -4.36 2.63
N LYS A 83 -15.44 -3.53 1.65
CA LYS A 83 -16.36 -3.86 0.56
C LYS A 83 -15.80 -4.89 -0.42
N LEU A 84 -14.51 -4.82 -0.75
CA LEU A 84 -13.84 -5.83 -1.58
C LEU A 84 -13.76 -7.19 -0.89
N PHE A 85 -13.51 -7.22 0.42
CA PHE A 85 -13.47 -8.45 1.20
C PHE A 85 -14.86 -9.10 1.33
N GLU A 86 -15.92 -8.30 1.49
CA GLU A 86 -17.30 -8.78 1.45
C GLU A 86 -17.60 -9.47 0.11
N LEU A 87 -17.16 -8.89 -1.01
CA LEU A 87 -17.31 -9.48 -2.33
C LEU A 87 -16.52 -10.79 -2.48
N ALA A 88 -15.34 -10.88 -1.86
CA ALA A 88 -14.50 -12.08 -1.85
C ALA A 88 -14.96 -13.16 -0.85
N GLY A 89 -16.00 -12.90 -0.05
CA GLY A 89 -16.51 -13.83 0.96
C GLY A 89 -15.63 -14.00 2.19
N LYS A 90 -14.76 -13.02 2.50
CA LYS A 90 -13.89 -13.05 3.68
C LYS A 90 -14.54 -12.39 4.91
N GLN A 91 -14.26 -12.93 6.10
CA GLN A 91 -14.71 -12.37 7.38
C GLN A 91 -13.76 -11.28 7.90
N ILE A 92 -14.23 -10.40 8.79
CA ILE A 92 -13.45 -9.26 9.31
C ILE A 92 -12.26 -9.72 10.16
N GLU A 93 -12.41 -10.84 10.84
CA GLU A 93 -11.42 -11.43 11.72
C GLU A 93 -10.24 -12.04 10.95
N GLU A 94 -10.38 -12.20 9.63
CA GLU A 94 -9.33 -12.65 8.71
C GLU A 94 -8.52 -11.46 8.12
N TYR A 95 -8.81 -10.22 8.54
CA TYR A 95 -8.10 -9.05 8.04
C TYR A 95 -6.72 -9.01 8.68
N ASP A 96 -5.71 -9.20 7.84
CA ASP A 96 -4.33 -9.00 8.22
C ASP A 96 -3.51 -8.58 6.99
N ASP A 97 -2.26 -8.14 7.20
CA ASP A 97 -1.40 -7.62 6.12
C ASP A 97 -0.98 -8.73 5.13
N ALA A 98 -1.11 -9.99 5.55
CA ALA A 98 -0.81 -11.15 4.74
C ALA A 98 -1.93 -12.20 4.87
N GLY A 99 -2.25 -12.85 3.75
CA GLY A 99 -3.15 -13.99 3.74
C GLY A 99 -2.46 -15.25 4.25
N ILE A 100 -3.11 -16.00 5.13
CA ILE A 100 -2.60 -17.27 5.64
C ILE A 100 -3.52 -18.39 5.21
N ARG A 101 -2.96 -19.44 4.62
CA ARG A 101 -3.66 -20.69 4.34
C ARG A 101 -2.76 -21.85 4.73
N GLU A 102 -3.25 -22.71 5.62
CA GLU A 102 -2.43 -23.73 6.27
C GLU A 102 -1.22 -23.10 6.95
N ASN A 103 0.00 -23.41 6.52
CA ASN A 103 1.24 -22.79 6.99
C ASN A 103 1.85 -21.83 5.96
N ILE A 104 1.20 -21.57 4.83
CA ILE A 104 1.69 -20.65 3.80
C ILE A 104 1.16 -19.24 4.08
N VAL A 105 2.05 -18.27 4.01
CA VAL A 105 1.76 -16.85 4.21
C VAL A 105 2.09 -16.12 2.91
N VAL A 106 1.16 -15.32 2.42
CA VAL A 106 1.33 -14.56 1.17
C VAL A 106 0.98 -13.09 1.36
N SER A 107 1.82 -12.21 0.83
CA SER A 107 1.52 -10.79 0.70
C SER A 107 1.81 -10.34 -0.73
N ILE A 108 1.16 -9.25 -1.12
CA ILE A 108 1.48 -8.48 -2.31
C ILE A 108 1.41 -6.99 -1.96
N ASP A 109 2.43 -6.23 -2.35
CA ASP A 109 2.41 -4.78 -2.21
C ASP A 109 2.66 -4.10 -3.56
N GLY A 110 1.84 -3.08 -3.83
CA GLY A 110 1.92 -2.29 -5.05
C GLY A 110 3.13 -1.36 -5.00
N ILE A 111 3.64 -1.03 -6.18
CA ILE A 111 4.70 -0.01 -6.25
C ILE A 111 4.15 1.33 -5.78
N HIS A 112 4.95 2.05 -4.99
CA HIS A 112 4.58 3.40 -4.58
C HIS A 112 4.55 4.29 -5.83
N SER A 113 3.36 4.60 -6.35
CA SER A 113 3.16 5.22 -7.69
C SER A 113 3.96 6.50 -7.95
N ARG A 114 4.30 7.26 -6.90
CA ARG A 114 5.14 8.47 -6.99
C ARG A 114 6.63 8.17 -7.20
N LEU A 115 7.07 6.92 -7.12
CA LEU A 115 8.44 6.50 -7.39
C LEU A 115 8.61 5.99 -8.82
N SER A 116 7.66 6.24 -9.73
CA SER A 116 7.78 5.78 -11.12
C SER A 116 9.06 6.26 -11.80
N TYR A 117 9.46 7.51 -11.56
CA TYR A 117 10.72 8.09 -12.06
C TYR A 117 11.98 7.66 -11.27
N PHE A 118 11.82 6.79 -10.27
CA PHE A 118 12.90 6.24 -9.45
C PHE A 118 12.73 4.73 -9.31
N PRO A 119 12.82 3.96 -10.41
CA PRO A 119 12.39 2.56 -10.44
C PRO A 119 13.14 1.67 -9.45
N PHE A 120 14.46 1.89 -9.25
CA PHE A 120 15.21 1.22 -8.19
C PHE A 120 14.56 1.36 -6.82
N LEU A 121 14.20 2.59 -6.43
CA LEU A 121 13.54 2.85 -5.15
C LEU A 121 12.16 2.19 -5.10
N ALA A 122 11.40 2.23 -6.20
CA ALA A 122 10.10 1.56 -6.29
C ALA A 122 10.23 0.05 -6.03
N GLY A 123 11.16 -0.63 -6.70
CA GLY A 123 11.41 -2.06 -6.53
C GLY A 123 11.94 -2.41 -5.14
N PHE A 124 12.89 -1.63 -4.64
CA PHE A 124 13.46 -1.79 -3.30
C PHE A 124 12.37 -1.70 -2.22
N TYR A 125 11.57 -0.64 -2.22
CA TYR A 125 10.56 -0.44 -1.16
C TYR A 125 9.36 -1.36 -1.30
N ALA A 126 8.90 -1.67 -2.51
CA ALA A 126 7.82 -2.64 -2.70
C ALA A 126 8.23 -4.03 -2.18
N THR A 127 9.47 -4.46 -2.47
CA THR A 127 10.00 -5.74 -2.00
C THR A 127 10.15 -5.76 -0.49
N ARG A 128 10.66 -4.66 0.10
CA ARG A 128 10.78 -4.56 1.55
C ARG A 128 9.42 -4.60 2.23
N ALA A 129 8.42 -3.90 1.69
CA ALA A 129 7.08 -3.85 2.24
C ALA A 129 6.39 -5.22 2.21
N THR A 130 6.34 -5.90 1.05
CA THR A 130 5.71 -7.23 0.99
C THR A 130 6.41 -8.26 1.87
N LEU A 131 7.75 -8.25 1.96
CA LEU A 131 8.47 -9.15 2.86
C LEU A 131 8.17 -8.84 4.33
N ARG A 132 8.08 -7.56 4.69
CA ARG A 132 7.72 -7.15 6.04
C ARG A 132 6.34 -7.71 6.40
N ASP A 133 5.34 -7.58 5.54
CA ASP A 133 3.98 -8.07 5.79
C ASP A 133 3.94 -9.55 6.19
N ILE A 134 4.69 -10.42 5.51
CA ILE A 134 4.74 -11.84 5.86
C ILE A 134 5.60 -12.10 7.11
N MET A 135 6.68 -11.33 7.28
CA MET A 135 7.65 -11.53 8.36
C MET A 135 7.12 -11.02 9.70
N VAL A 136 6.30 -9.97 9.73
CA VAL A 136 5.59 -9.54 10.95
C VAL A 136 4.58 -10.58 11.43
N LYS A 137 4.13 -11.51 10.56
CA LYS A 137 3.32 -12.66 11.00
C LYS A 137 4.16 -13.82 11.53
N GLY A 138 5.50 -13.74 11.42
CA GLY A 138 6.44 -14.76 11.85
C GLY A 138 6.85 -15.73 10.76
N ALA A 139 6.51 -15.45 9.49
CA ALA A 139 6.86 -16.34 8.39
C ALA A 139 8.36 -16.30 8.08
N TYR A 140 8.86 -17.44 7.58
CA TYR A 140 10.14 -17.53 6.89
C TYR A 140 9.89 -17.28 5.40
N PRO A 141 10.49 -16.25 4.78
CA PRO A 141 10.34 -16.03 3.35
C PRO A 141 10.86 -17.23 2.53
N LEU A 142 10.08 -17.66 1.55
CA LEU A 142 10.42 -18.70 0.58
C LEU A 142 10.83 -18.10 -0.76
N GLY A 143 10.21 -17.00 -1.17
CA GLY A 143 10.55 -16.33 -2.40
C GLY A 143 9.65 -15.15 -2.76
N LEU A 144 10.01 -14.47 -3.84
CA LEU A 144 9.36 -13.27 -4.37
C LEU A 144 8.67 -13.55 -5.71
N ILE A 145 7.62 -12.80 -6.01
CA ILE A 145 6.97 -12.74 -7.32
C ILE A 145 6.95 -11.28 -7.78
N VAL A 146 7.30 -11.02 -9.03
CA VAL A 146 7.41 -9.64 -9.55
C VAL A 146 6.44 -9.43 -10.71
N ASP A 147 5.54 -8.45 -10.62
CA ASP A 147 4.70 -8.03 -11.75
C ASP A 147 4.91 -6.54 -12.01
N ILE A 148 5.33 -6.19 -13.22
CA ILE A 148 5.60 -4.79 -13.58
C ILE A 148 5.18 -4.47 -15.01
N HIS A 149 4.47 -3.36 -15.17
CA HIS A 149 3.97 -2.88 -16.43
C HIS A 149 4.51 -1.48 -16.71
N LEU A 150 4.92 -1.25 -17.95
CA LEU A 150 5.47 0.01 -18.44
C LEU A 150 4.56 0.57 -19.54
N SER A 151 4.47 1.89 -19.68
CA SER A 151 3.85 2.51 -20.86
C SER A 151 4.72 2.35 -22.11
N ASP A 152 4.15 2.64 -23.27
CA ASP A 152 4.74 2.35 -24.57
C ASP A 152 6.11 3.00 -24.83
N ASP A 153 6.24 4.23 -24.40
CA ASP A 153 7.38 5.12 -24.60
C ASP A 153 8.32 5.17 -23.38
N SER A 154 8.07 4.35 -22.35
CA SER A 154 8.96 4.23 -21.21
C SER A 154 10.30 3.62 -21.62
N ASP A 155 11.40 4.13 -21.08
CA ASP A 155 12.72 3.56 -21.29
C ASP A 155 12.82 2.17 -20.62
N VAL A 156 13.29 1.16 -21.36
CA VAL A 156 13.43 -0.22 -20.84
C VAL A 156 14.41 -0.30 -19.67
N GLY A 157 15.33 0.67 -19.54
CA GLY A 157 16.18 0.85 -18.37
C GLY A 157 15.39 0.98 -17.07
N MET A 158 14.15 1.48 -17.11
CA MET A 158 13.30 1.54 -15.93
C MET A 158 12.95 0.14 -15.39
N LEU A 159 12.72 -0.83 -16.27
CA LEU A 159 12.48 -2.23 -15.90
C LEU A 159 13.73 -2.83 -15.23
N ILE A 160 14.89 -2.60 -15.83
CA ILE A 160 16.18 -3.11 -15.32
C ILE A 160 16.49 -2.51 -13.95
N ASP A 161 16.28 -1.21 -13.79
CA ASP A 161 16.54 -0.49 -12.55
C ASP A 161 15.56 -0.91 -11.43
N PHE A 162 14.29 -1.13 -11.77
CA PHE A 162 13.30 -1.70 -10.85
C PHE A 162 13.69 -3.09 -10.36
N GLU A 163 14.04 -4.00 -11.26
CA GLU A 163 14.47 -5.37 -10.95
C GLU A 163 15.75 -5.37 -10.08
N ALA A 164 16.66 -4.42 -10.31
CA ALA A 164 17.84 -4.23 -9.47
C ALA A 164 17.46 -3.84 -8.02
N GLY A 165 16.45 -2.99 -7.85
CA GLY A 165 15.87 -2.65 -6.55
C GLY A 165 15.29 -3.86 -5.83
N VAL A 166 14.49 -4.68 -6.53
CA VAL A 166 13.93 -5.94 -6.00
C VAL A 166 15.03 -6.91 -5.59
N THR A 167 15.97 -7.15 -6.51
CA THR A 167 17.08 -8.09 -6.35
C THR A 167 18.00 -7.69 -5.19
N SER A 168 18.14 -6.40 -4.88
CA SER A 168 18.95 -5.92 -3.76
C SER A 168 18.46 -6.45 -2.42
N ILE A 169 17.14 -6.42 -2.17
CA ILE A 169 16.54 -6.97 -0.96
C ILE A 169 16.58 -8.50 -0.98
N GLY A 170 16.24 -9.12 -2.12
CA GLY A 170 16.30 -10.58 -2.28
C GLY A 170 17.70 -11.14 -1.96
N LYS A 171 18.76 -10.52 -2.48
CA LYS A 171 20.14 -10.89 -2.15
C LYS A 171 20.50 -10.64 -0.69
N ALA A 172 20.10 -9.50 -0.12
CA ALA A 172 20.40 -9.16 1.27
C ALA A 172 19.83 -10.18 2.27
N LEU A 173 18.68 -10.79 1.96
CA LEU A 173 18.01 -11.79 2.81
C LEU A 173 18.14 -13.23 2.31
N ASN A 174 18.86 -13.46 1.22
CA ASN A 174 18.94 -14.75 0.54
C ASN A 174 17.56 -15.34 0.19
N VAL A 175 16.68 -14.49 -0.35
CA VAL A 175 15.33 -14.84 -0.80
C VAL A 175 15.27 -14.77 -2.33
N PRO A 176 15.01 -15.88 -3.04
CA PRO A 176 15.01 -15.90 -4.50
C PRO A 176 13.74 -15.28 -5.08
N ILE A 177 13.83 -14.80 -6.32
CA ILE A 177 12.66 -14.49 -7.15
C ILE A 177 12.20 -15.80 -7.82
N LEU A 178 10.94 -16.16 -7.63
CA LEU A 178 10.38 -17.44 -8.07
C LEU A 178 9.63 -17.32 -9.41
N SER A 179 9.00 -16.18 -9.66
CA SER A 179 8.19 -15.95 -10.87
C SER A 179 8.07 -14.46 -11.13
N GLY A 180 7.71 -14.11 -12.37
CA GLY A 180 7.31 -12.74 -12.67
C GLY A 180 6.50 -12.58 -13.96
N SER A 181 6.04 -11.36 -14.19
CA SER A 181 5.25 -10.93 -15.34
C SER A 181 5.68 -9.52 -15.75
N THR A 182 5.75 -9.29 -17.06
CA THR A 182 6.09 -7.98 -17.62
C THR A 182 5.18 -7.67 -18.79
N LEU A 183 4.50 -6.53 -18.76
CA LEU A 183 3.56 -6.11 -19.80
C LEU A 183 3.75 -4.65 -20.18
N ARG A 184 3.27 -4.31 -21.39
CA ARG A 184 3.09 -2.91 -21.82
C ARG A 184 1.67 -2.46 -21.49
N ILE A 185 1.51 -1.43 -20.66
CA ILE A 185 0.21 -0.90 -20.25
C ILE A 185 -0.53 -0.37 -21.47
N GLY A 186 -1.70 -0.93 -21.79
CA GLY A 186 -2.55 -0.46 -22.89
C GLY A 186 -1.92 -0.51 -24.28
N GLY A 187 -0.84 -1.28 -24.46
CA GLY A 187 -0.16 -1.36 -25.75
C GLY A 187 0.35 0.01 -26.20
N ASP A 188 -0.10 0.46 -27.37
CA ASP A 188 0.29 1.74 -27.97
C ASP A 188 -0.58 2.93 -27.51
N LEU A 189 -1.55 2.70 -26.62
CA LEU A 189 -2.56 3.68 -26.18
C LEU A 189 -2.21 4.40 -24.89
N VAL A 190 -1.19 3.94 -24.14
CA VAL A 190 -0.76 4.59 -22.89
C VAL A 190 0.68 5.07 -23.01
N LEU A 191 0.85 6.38 -22.88
CA LEU A 191 2.11 7.10 -23.07
C LEU A 191 2.65 7.70 -21.75
N GLY A 192 3.91 8.11 -21.73
CA GLY A 192 4.69 8.62 -20.59
C GLY A 192 5.55 7.56 -19.86
N ASP A 193 6.16 7.96 -18.76
CA ASP A 193 7.06 7.11 -17.96
C ASP A 193 6.41 6.61 -16.66
N ARG A 194 5.10 6.35 -16.69
CA ARG A 194 4.43 5.83 -15.50
C ARG A 194 4.50 4.31 -15.51
N ILE A 195 5.14 3.75 -14.49
CA ILE A 195 5.10 2.33 -14.23
C ILE A 195 3.93 1.98 -13.30
N SER A 196 3.43 0.77 -13.44
CA SER A 196 2.46 0.13 -12.55
C SER A 196 2.94 -1.28 -12.24
N GLY A 197 2.56 -1.85 -11.10
CA GLY A 197 3.02 -3.18 -10.74
C GLY A 197 3.00 -3.42 -9.25
N ALA A 198 3.48 -4.59 -8.87
CA ALA A 198 3.56 -5.03 -7.49
C ALA A 198 4.68 -6.06 -7.31
N VAL A 199 5.14 -6.20 -6.07
CA VAL A 199 5.98 -7.31 -5.64
C VAL A 199 5.18 -8.13 -4.65
N GLY A 200 5.09 -9.44 -4.91
CA GLY A 200 4.53 -10.42 -4.00
C GLY A 200 5.61 -11.18 -3.25
N SER A 201 5.27 -11.69 -2.08
CA SER A 201 6.12 -12.58 -1.31
C SER A 201 5.35 -13.78 -0.80
N ILE A 202 6.04 -14.91 -0.74
CA ILE A 202 5.53 -16.17 -0.20
C ILE A 202 6.45 -16.57 0.95
N GLY A 203 5.86 -16.96 2.07
CA GLY A 203 6.57 -17.47 3.23
C GLY A 203 5.88 -18.67 3.85
N VAL A 204 6.56 -19.27 4.83
CA VAL A 204 6.04 -20.40 5.60
C VAL A 204 6.12 -20.14 7.10
N LEU A 205 5.03 -20.39 7.81
CA LEU A 205 4.99 -20.46 9.26
C LEU A 205 5.49 -21.82 9.71
N LYS A 206 6.66 -21.84 10.36
CA LYS A 206 7.23 -23.07 10.96
C LYS A 206 6.88 -23.21 12.45
N SER A 207 6.37 -22.15 13.05
CA SER A 207 6.13 -22.04 14.50
C SER A 207 4.93 -21.11 14.76
N LYS A 208 4.94 -20.44 15.92
CA LYS A 208 3.89 -19.52 16.37
C LYS A 208 3.76 -18.30 15.44
N ASP A 209 2.52 -17.95 15.10
CA ASP A 209 2.19 -16.70 14.41
C ASP A 209 2.11 -15.50 15.37
N PHE A 210 2.25 -14.29 14.83
CA PHE A 210 2.19 -13.03 15.59
C PHE A 210 0.97 -12.16 15.22
N LEU A 211 -0.15 -12.80 14.89
CA LEU A 211 -1.36 -12.11 14.39
C LEU A 211 -1.94 -11.11 15.39
N ARG A 212 -2.58 -10.05 14.85
CA ARG A 212 -3.17 -8.94 15.63
C ARG A 212 -4.17 -9.40 16.68
N ARG A 213 -4.93 -10.47 16.41
CA ARG A 213 -5.90 -11.08 17.34
C ARG A 213 -5.29 -11.60 18.66
N ARG A 214 -3.96 -11.73 18.74
CA ARG A 214 -3.24 -12.15 19.96
C ARG A 214 -2.95 -10.99 20.90
N VAL A 215 -3.26 -9.76 20.51
CA VAL A 215 -3.12 -8.59 21.39
C VAL A 215 -4.16 -8.65 22.51
N THR A 216 -3.68 -8.60 23.75
CA THR A 216 -4.51 -8.62 24.97
C THR A 216 -4.19 -7.45 25.88
N LYS A 217 -5.13 -7.10 26.77
CA LYS A 217 -4.95 -6.09 27.80
C LYS A 217 -3.66 -6.33 28.61
N GLY A 218 -2.98 -5.23 28.96
CA GLY A 218 -1.79 -5.23 29.82
C GLY A 218 -0.46 -5.42 29.08
N LEU A 219 -0.48 -5.90 27.83
CA LEU A 219 0.72 -5.99 27.01
C LEU A 219 1.33 -4.60 26.80
N LYS A 220 2.66 -4.54 26.81
CA LYS A 220 3.43 -3.35 26.47
C LYS A 220 3.57 -3.24 24.96
N ILE A 221 3.55 -2.00 24.49
CA ILE A 221 3.78 -1.65 23.08
C ILE A 221 5.22 -1.17 23.00
N LEU A 222 6.10 -2.03 22.49
CA LEU A 222 7.47 -1.68 22.16
C LEU A 222 7.54 -1.30 20.69
N MET A 223 8.24 -0.22 20.36
CA MET A 223 8.45 0.22 18.99
C MET A 223 9.94 0.25 18.67
N THR A 224 10.33 -0.21 17.48
CA THR A 224 11.69 -0.04 16.97
C THR A 224 11.87 1.33 16.32
N GLU A 225 13.12 1.74 16.11
CA GLU A 225 13.42 2.97 15.36
C GLU A 225 12.83 2.93 13.95
N GLY A 226 12.03 3.96 13.64
CA GLY A 226 11.40 4.13 12.33
C GLY A 226 12.29 4.94 11.40
N ASN A 227 12.75 4.31 10.32
CA ASN A 227 13.61 4.96 9.31
C ASN A 227 12.82 5.38 8.06
N GLY A 228 11.54 4.99 7.97
CA GLY A 228 10.69 5.23 6.80
C GLY A 228 10.91 4.24 5.68
N GLY A 229 10.15 4.39 4.61
CA GLY A 229 10.27 3.61 3.37
C GLY A 229 9.87 4.39 2.14
N GLY A 230 9.12 3.76 1.23
CA GLY A 230 8.68 4.40 -0.01
C GLY A 230 7.94 5.72 0.22
N THR A 231 7.18 5.82 1.32
CA THR A 231 6.46 7.03 1.71
C THR A 231 7.40 8.17 2.16
N ILE A 232 8.38 7.88 3.03
CA ILE A 232 9.39 8.88 3.46
C ILE A 232 10.33 9.23 2.30
N ALA A 233 10.75 8.28 1.48
CA ALA A 233 11.55 8.54 0.29
C ALA A 233 10.79 9.45 -0.70
N THR A 234 9.51 9.18 -0.93
CA THR A 234 8.65 10.05 -1.75
C THR A 234 8.54 11.45 -1.13
N THR A 235 8.34 11.53 0.18
CA THR A 235 8.26 12.79 0.92
C THR A 235 9.53 13.62 0.70
N ALA A 236 10.69 13.00 0.91
CA ALA A 236 12.00 13.61 0.72
C ALA A 236 12.18 14.15 -0.71
N ILE A 237 11.96 13.31 -1.73
CA ILE A 237 12.13 13.67 -3.14
C ILE A 237 11.25 14.87 -3.51
N TYR A 238 9.95 14.80 -3.23
CA TYR A 238 9.00 15.81 -3.71
C TYR A 238 8.94 17.09 -2.86
N ASN A 239 9.68 17.15 -1.75
CA ASN A 239 9.91 18.38 -0.99
C ASN A 239 11.37 18.89 -1.15
N GLY A 240 12.17 18.32 -2.05
CA GLY A 240 13.53 18.79 -2.34
C GLY A 240 14.58 18.44 -1.29
N MET A 241 14.39 17.35 -0.56
CA MET A 241 15.26 16.90 0.54
C MET A 241 15.81 15.47 0.31
N PRO A 242 16.40 15.15 -0.86
CA PRO A 242 16.76 13.78 -1.24
C PRO A 242 17.80 13.10 -0.34
N ASP A 243 18.61 13.87 0.40
CA ASP A 243 19.63 13.32 1.30
C ASP A 243 19.05 12.40 2.38
N VAL A 244 17.77 12.59 2.74
CA VAL A 244 17.04 11.75 3.71
C VAL A 244 16.86 10.31 3.20
N ILE A 245 16.87 10.08 1.89
CA ILE A 245 16.67 8.74 1.29
C ILE A 245 17.76 7.76 1.76
N SER A 246 18.98 8.25 2.03
CA SER A 246 20.05 7.40 2.55
C SER A 246 19.69 6.71 3.87
N GLU A 247 18.86 7.35 4.70
CA GLU A 247 18.39 6.78 5.96
C GLU A 247 17.32 5.71 5.73
N THR A 248 16.52 5.82 4.66
CA THR A 248 15.45 4.88 4.35
C THR A 248 15.95 3.62 3.65
N LEU A 249 17.15 3.64 3.06
CA LEU A 249 17.78 2.50 2.36
C LEU A 249 18.43 1.51 3.34
N ASN A 250 17.61 0.84 4.14
CA ASN A 250 18.03 -0.19 5.08
C ASN A 250 16.98 -1.32 5.20
N ILE A 251 17.30 -2.36 5.96
CA ILE A 251 16.44 -3.53 6.23
C ILE A 251 16.25 -3.80 7.73
N LYS A 252 16.42 -2.78 8.59
CA LYS A 252 16.35 -2.95 10.06
C LYS A 252 15.01 -3.51 10.52
N ASP A 253 13.91 -3.15 9.85
CA ASP A 253 12.57 -3.69 10.05
C ASP A 253 12.50 -5.20 9.78
N LEU A 254 13.08 -5.66 8.68
CA LEU A 254 13.15 -7.09 8.34
C LEU A 254 14.07 -7.85 9.29
N ILE A 255 15.23 -7.28 9.68
CA ILE A 255 16.12 -7.88 10.69
C ILE A 255 15.41 -7.98 12.05
N THR A 256 14.62 -6.97 12.43
CA THR A 256 13.79 -7.02 13.65
C THR A 256 12.87 -8.24 13.63
N CYS A 257 12.17 -8.47 12.52
CA CYS A 257 11.28 -9.61 12.38
C CYS A 257 12.02 -10.96 12.48
N ILE A 258 13.24 -11.05 11.92
CA ILE A 258 14.10 -12.24 12.05
C ILE A 258 14.47 -12.48 13.51
N VAL A 259 14.99 -11.47 14.19
CA VAL A 259 15.41 -11.57 15.60
C VAL A 259 14.24 -11.97 16.49
N VAL A 260 13.07 -11.37 16.29
CA VAL A 260 11.89 -11.70 17.10
C VAL A 260 11.43 -13.14 16.85
N ARG A 261 11.29 -13.54 15.59
CA ARG A 261 10.86 -14.88 15.20
C ARG A 261 11.80 -15.96 15.72
N ASP A 262 13.11 -15.74 15.62
CA ASP A 262 14.12 -16.79 15.85
C ASP A 262 14.58 -16.84 17.32
N HIS A 263 14.42 -15.75 18.08
CA HIS A 263 14.95 -15.66 19.45
C HIS A 263 13.95 -15.23 20.52
N LEU A 264 12.77 -14.69 20.16
CA LEU A 264 11.84 -14.09 21.12
C LEU A 264 10.39 -14.57 20.95
N SER A 265 10.14 -15.64 20.18
CA SER A 265 8.78 -16.11 19.87
C SER A 265 7.94 -16.48 21.11
N SER A 266 8.60 -16.88 22.20
CA SER A 266 7.97 -17.15 23.50
C SER A 266 7.50 -15.91 24.25
N ASN A 267 8.10 -14.75 23.98
CA ASN A 267 7.89 -13.50 24.73
C ASN A 267 7.12 -12.45 23.93
N VAL A 268 6.99 -12.63 22.62
CA VAL A 268 6.21 -11.76 21.75
C VAL A 268 4.87 -12.41 21.41
N TYR A 269 3.79 -11.67 21.60
CA TYR A 269 2.43 -12.13 21.37
C TYR A 269 1.90 -11.72 19.99
N SER A 270 2.24 -10.51 19.56
CA SER A 270 1.90 -10.01 18.23
C SER A 270 2.96 -9.02 17.75
N MET A 271 3.06 -8.87 16.43
CA MET A 271 3.83 -7.83 15.76
C MET A 271 2.99 -7.21 14.64
N THR A 272 3.17 -5.91 14.46
CA THR A 272 2.66 -5.16 13.32
C THR A 272 3.66 -4.06 12.97
N ASP A 273 3.50 -3.43 11.81
CA ASP A 273 4.41 -2.42 11.28
C ASP A 273 3.71 -1.08 11.06
N VAL A 274 4.40 0.02 11.36
CA VAL A 274 3.87 1.38 11.23
C VAL A 274 4.02 1.86 9.79
N THR A 275 3.07 1.46 8.94
CA THR A 275 3.06 1.78 7.50
C THR A 275 2.08 2.91 7.18
N ASN A 276 1.53 2.93 5.95
CA ASN A 276 0.68 4.03 5.50
C ASN A 276 -0.55 4.14 6.38
N GLY A 277 -0.93 5.37 6.75
CA GLY A 277 -1.90 5.63 7.82
C GLY A 277 -1.29 5.72 9.23
N GLY A 278 -0.05 5.25 9.41
CA GLY A 278 0.74 5.33 10.64
C GLY A 278 0.13 4.56 11.81
N ILE A 279 0.60 4.86 13.02
CA ILE A 279 0.17 4.17 14.24
C ILE A 279 -1.33 4.33 14.52
N ARG A 280 -1.97 5.37 13.95
CA ARG A 280 -3.43 5.56 14.02
C ARG A 280 -4.18 4.47 13.28
N ALA A 281 -3.70 4.08 12.10
CA ALA A 281 -4.31 3.00 11.32
C ALA A 281 -4.10 1.66 12.01
N ASP A 282 -2.88 1.39 12.48
CA ASP A 282 -2.57 0.15 13.23
C ASP A 282 -3.45 0.00 14.46
N ALA A 283 -3.58 1.06 15.25
CA ALA A 283 -4.46 1.06 16.42
C ALA A 283 -5.93 0.84 16.02
N LEU A 284 -6.42 1.51 14.97
CA LEU A 284 -7.79 1.32 14.48
C LEU A 284 -8.04 -0.14 14.07
N GLU A 285 -7.11 -0.78 13.36
CA GLU A 285 -7.22 -2.15 12.90
C GLU A 285 -7.20 -3.15 14.06
N VAL A 286 -6.25 -3.00 14.99
CA VAL A 286 -6.20 -3.86 16.19
C VAL A 286 -7.44 -3.66 17.06
N SER A 287 -7.87 -2.42 17.31
CA SER A 287 -9.07 -2.13 18.09
C SER A 287 -10.34 -2.74 17.50
N LYS A 288 -10.48 -2.78 16.17
CA LYS A 288 -11.63 -3.41 15.51
C LYS A 288 -11.71 -4.90 15.77
N ILE A 289 -10.58 -5.57 15.90
CA ILE A 289 -10.49 -7.02 16.12
C ILE A 289 -10.61 -7.35 17.61
N THR A 290 -9.97 -6.58 18.48
CA THR A 290 -9.82 -6.94 19.90
C THR A 290 -10.71 -6.16 20.85
N ASN A 291 -11.32 -5.05 20.40
CA ASN A 291 -12.03 -4.08 21.24
C ASN A 291 -11.15 -3.57 22.40
N LEU A 292 -9.91 -3.21 22.09
CA LEU A 292 -8.91 -2.64 23.03
C LEU A 292 -8.38 -1.31 22.49
N SER A 293 -7.75 -0.50 23.34
CA SER A 293 -7.12 0.78 22.95
C SER A 293 -5.62 0.76 23.18
N PHE A 294 -4.90 1.49 22.31
CA PHE A 294 -3.50 1.82 22.50
C PHE A 294 -3.41 3.04 23.41
N VAL A 295 -2.67 2.93 24.50
CA VAL A 295 -2.38 4.05 25.41
C VAL A 295 -0.89 4.34 25.31
N ILE A 296 -0.53 5.47 24.68
CA ILE A 296 0.85 5.75 24.26
C ILE A 296 1.44 7.03 24.84
N ASP A 297 2.76 7.05 24.93
CA ASP A 297 3.61 8.21 25.16
C ASP A 297 4.00 8.80 23.80
N ASP A 298 3.46 9.96 23.47
CA ASP A 298 3.67 10.63 22.19
C ASP A 298 5.09 11.15 22.04
N GLU A 299 5.73 11.62 23.11
CA GLU A 299 7.13 12.06 23.06
C GLU A 299 8.07 10.88 22.79
N LYS A 300 7.85 9.73 23.43
CA LYS A 300 8.63 8.51 23.16
C LYS A 300 8.44 8.01 21.74
N PHE A 301 7.21 8.00 21.23
CA PHE A 301 6.94 7.66 19.83
C PHE A 301 7.77 8.54 18.88
N LEU A 302 7.74 9.86 19.07
CA LEU A 302 8.51 10.81 18.26
C LEU A 302 10.02 10.63 18.42
N SER A 303 10.50 10.24 19.61
CA SER A 303 11.93 10.03 19.89
C SER A 303 12.54 8.85 19.13
N LEU A 304 11.70 7.90 18.70
CA LEU A 304 12.08 6.70 17.95
C LEU A 304 12.02 6.88 16.44
N ILE A 305 11.63 8.05 15.93
CA ILE A 305 11.78 8.36 14.51
C ILE A 305 13.25 8.73 14.26
N ASN A 306 13.84 8.22 13.18
CA ASN A 306 15.19 8.58 12.77
C ASN A 306 15.35 10.12 12.78
N PRO A 307 16.41 10.67 13.42
CA PRO A 307 16.51 12.12 13.62
C PRO A 307 16.44 12.96 12.33
N LYS A 308 17.01 12.49 11.22
CA LYS A 308 16.93 13.22 9.94
C LYS A 308 15.52 13.17 9.36
N VAL A 309 14.87 12.00 9.43
CA VAL A 309 13.47 11.83 9.00
C VAL A 309 12.56 12.71 9.85
N ARG A 310 12.71 12.68 11.18
CA ARG A 310 11.93 13.51 12.11
C ARG A 310 12.09 14.99 11.80
N LYS A 311 13.33 15.47 11.67
CA LYS A 311 13.63 16.86 11.33
C LYS A 311 12.97 17.26 10.01
N MET A 312 13.06 16.42 8.98
CA MET A 312 12.37 16.67 7.71
C MET A 312 10.86 16.82 7.92
N LEU A 313 10.22 15.88 8.62
CA LEU A 313 8.76 15.92 8.87
C LEU A 313 8.35 17.18 9.64
N GLU A 314 9.14 17.60 10.62
CA GLU A 314 8.93 18.84 11.39
C GLU A 314 9.05 20.08 10.49
N GLU A 315 10.13 20.21 9.71
CA GLU A 315 10.38 21.35 8.81
C GLU A 315 9.25 21.56 7.80
N ILE A 316 8.67 20.47 7.29
CA ILE A 316 7.59 20.52 6.31
C ILE A 316 6.20 20.36 6.94
N ASN A 317 6.08 20.34 8.27
CA ASN A 317 4.80 20.22 9.00
C ASN A 317 3.96 19.00 8.58
N ILE A 318 4.57 17.82 8.54
CA ILE A 318 3.86 16.54 8.37
C ILE A 318 3.68 15.88 9.72
N ASP A 319 2.45 15.47 9.99
CA ASP A 319 2.09 14.74 11.20
C ASP A 319 2.57 13.27 11.14
N PRO A 320 3.53 12.88 12.01
CA PRO A 320 4.15 11.56 11.96
C PRO A 320 3.26 10.42 12.47
N PHE A 321 2.17 10.72 13.19
CA PHE A 321 1.26 9.67 13.70
C PHE A 321 0.37 9.09 12.60
N GLY A 322 0.27 9.76 11.45
CA GLY A 322 -0.59 9.38 10.33
C GLY A 322 0.17 8.98 9.06
N ILE A 323 1.46 8.64 9.14
CA ILE A 323 2.32 8.31 8.00
C ILE A 323 3.17 7.06 8.29
N SER A 324 3.57 6.37 7.22
CA SER A 324 4.58 5.29 7.30
C SER A 324 5.91 5.82 7.81
N ILE A 325 6.42 5.18 8.86
CA ILE A 325 7.79 5.32 9.35
C ILE A 325 8.53 3.97 9.36
N ASP A 326 7.88 2.89 8.91
CA ASP A 326 8.42 1.54 8.78
C ASP A 326 9.13 1.04 10.05
N SER A 327 8.59 1.40 11.22
CA SER A 327 8.96 0.78 12.50
C SER A 327 8.12 -0.47 12.75
N ILE A 328 8.61 -1.37 13.60
CA ILE A 328 7.86 -2.53 14.07
C ILE A 328 7.32 -2.25 15.46
N LEU A 329 6.02 -2.45 15.64
CA LEU A 329 5.34 -2.53 16.93
C LEU A 329 5.35 -3.98 17.40
N ILE A 330 5.82 -4.20 18.63
CA ILE A 330 5.96 -5.50 19.27
C ILE A 330 5.12 -5.48 20.55
N PHE A 331 4.17 -6.41 20.65
CA PHE A 331 3.30 -6.55 21.82
C PHE A 331 3.83 -7.67 22.72
N THR A 332 4.24 -7.31 23.93
CA THR A 332 4.96 -8.21 24.85
C THR A 332 4.65 -7.90 26.32
N ASP A 333 4.74 -8.92 27.18
CA ASP A 333 4.73 -8.79 28.64
C ASP A 333 6.14 -8.66 29.24
N ASN A 334 7.19 -8.86 28.43
CA ASN A 334 8.58 -8.80 28.84
C ASN A 334 9.39 -7.85 27.91
N PRO A 335 9.10 -6.54 27.95
CA PRO A 335 9.71 -5.57 27.05
C PRO A 335 11.23 -5.46 27.24
N ASP A 336 11.75 -5.61 28.46
CA ASP A 336 13.18 -5.42 28.72
C ASP A 336 14.03 -6.50 28.05
N LEU A 337 13.59 -7.76 28.09
CA LEU A 337 14.22 -8.86 27.36
C LEU A 337 14.23 -8.61 25.84
N VAL A 338 13.09 -8.15 25.30
CA VAL A 338 12.96 -7.83 23.88
C VAL A 338 13.92 -6.69 23.50
N LYS A 339 13.96 -5.61 24.28
CA LYS A 339 14.89 -4.48 24.08
C LYS A 339 16.34 -4.92 24.07
N GLU A 340 16.73 -5.71 25.07
CA GLU A 340 18.11 -6.20 25.19
C GLU A 340 18.52 -7.01 23.97
N ARG A 341 17.65 -7.93 23.51
CA ARG A 341 17.92 -8.75 22.33
C ARG A 341 17.98 -7.96 21.03
N LEU A 342 17.13 -6.95 20.86
CA LEU A 342 17.17 -6.05 19.71
C LEU A 342 18.43 -5.17 19.73
N ALA A 343 18.84 -4.68 20.90
CA ALA A 343 20.05 -3.88 21.06
C ALA A 343 21.32 -4.65 20.66
N GLN A 344 21.39 -5.96 20.94
CA GLN A 344 22.49 -6.84 20.49
C GLN A 344 22.63 -6.89 18.96
N HIS A 345 21.57 -6.56 18.23
CA HIS A 345 21.54 -6.49 16.77
C HIS A 345 21.55 -5.03 16.24
N ASN A 346 21.95 -4.07 17.08
CA ASN A 346 21.96 -2.64 16.77
C ASN A 346 20.59 -2.07 16.36
N ILE A 347 19.50 -2.66 16.87
CA ILE A 347 18.14 -2.17 16.68
C ILE A 347 17.75 -1.38 17.92
N ARG A 348 17.63 -0.05 17.75
CA ARG A 348 17.11 0.83 18.78
C ARG A 348 15.61 0.60 18.95
N SER A 349 15.15 0.44 20.19
CA SER A 349 13.74 0.24 20.49
C SER A 349 13.40 0.72 21.90
N GLU A 350 12.15 1.17 22.11
CA GLU A 350 11.66 1.62 23.41
C GLU A 350 10.17 1.28 23.60
N VAL A 351 9.74 1.14 24.85
CA VAL A 351 8.33 1.03 25.21
C VAL A 351 7.67 2.40 25.04
N ILE A 352 6.76 2.47 24.07
CA ILE A 352 5.97 3.67 23.78
C ILE A 352 4.60 3.65 24.44
N GLY A 353 4.17 2.54 25.03
CA GLY A 353 2.81 2.44 25.52
C GLY A 353 2.41 1.08 26.07
N TYR A 354 1.11 0.90 26.24
CA TYR A 354 0.49 -0.36 26.63
C TYR A 354 -0.92 -0.49 26.05
N ILE A 355 -1.45 -1.70 26.09
CA ILE A 355 -2.79 -2.04 25.66
C ILE A 355 -3.73 -2.01 26.87
N ASP A 356 -4.88 -1.35 26.71
CA ASP A 356 -5.90 -1.25 27.75
C ASP A 356 -7.32 -1.50 27.20
N ASP A 357 -8.31 -1.54 28.09
CA ASP A 357 -9.72 -1.58 27.72
C ASP A 357 -10.06 -0.47 26.72
N PHE A 358 -11.03 -0.71 25.84
CA PHE A 358 -11.41 0.30 24.86
C PHE A 358 -11.87 1.61 25.51
N ARG A 359 -11.15 2.70 25.23
CA ARG A 359 -11.38 4.04 25.80
C ARG A 359 -12.07 4.98 24.81
N GLN A 360 -13.10 4.51 24.12
CA GLN A 360 -13.85 5.23 23.06
C GLN A 360 -13.06 5.47 21.75
N TYR A 361 -11.73 5.57 21.83
CA TYR A 361 -10.86 5.76 20.67
C TYR A 361 -9.83 4.64 20.57
N PRO A 362 -9.44 4.26 19.34
CA PRO A 362 -8.41 3.23 19.14
C PRO A 362 -7.07 3.57 19.78
N ILE A 363 -6.74 4.86 19.87
CA ILE A 363 -5.46 5.34 20.37
C ILE A 363 -5.59 6.65 21.12
N ILE A 364 -4.97 6.70 22.30
CA ILE A 364 -4.99 7.86 23.20
C ILE A 364 -3.58 8.03 23.79
N THR A 365 -3.15 9.28 23.94
CA THR A 365 -1.90 9.58 24.64
C THR A 365 -2.03 9.46 26.16
N TYR A 366 -0.92 9.40 26.89
CA TYR A 366 -0.92 9.47 28.36
C TYR A 366 -1.55 10.77 28.89
N GLY A 367 -1.45 11.86 28.14
CA GLY A 367 -2.13 13.13 28.45
C GLY A 367 -3.63 13.14 28.15
N GLY A 368 -4.21 12.03 27.68
CA GLY A 368 -5.64 11.92 27.37
C GLY A 368 -6.05 12.47 25.99
N LYS A 369 -5.09 12.94 25.18
CA LYS A 369 -5.35 13.39 23.81
C LYS A 369 -5.69 12.20 22.91
N GLU A 370 -6.81 12.29 22.23
CA GLU A 370 -7.30 11.32 21.25
C GLU A 370 -6.56 11.50 19.90
N LEU A 371 -5.99 10.43 19.36
CA LEU A 371 -5.35 10.47 18.03
C LEU A 371 -6.31 9.95 16.96
N LYS A 372 -7.29 10.78 16.59
CA LYS A 372 -8.38 10.38 15.68
C LYS A 372 -7.85 9.93 14.30
N PRO A 373 -8.25 8.74 13.81
CA PRO A 373 -8.04 8.34 12.43
C PRO A 373 -8.64 9.38 11.48
N GLN A 374 -7.93 9.64 10.39
CA GLN A 374 -8.33 10.64 9.40
C GLN A 374 -8.93 9.95 8.15
N PHE A 375 -9.58 10.72 7.28
CA PHE A 375 -10.17 10.18 6.06
C PHE A 375 -9.12 9.58 5.10
N ARG A 376 -7.95 10.21 5.04
CA ARG A 376 -6.70 9.79 4.39
C ARG A 376 -5.53 9.91 5.36
N GLU A 377 -4.42 9.25 5.06
CA GLU A 377 -3.11 9.46 5.70
C GLU A 377 -2.64 10.92 5.68
N SER A 378 -1.63 11.22 6.50
CA SER A 378 -1.01 12.55 6.57
C SER A 378 -0.50 12.98 5.18
N PRO A 379 -0.84 14.18 4.67
CA PRO A 379 -0.45 14.60 3.33
C PRO A 379 1.05 14.93 3.24
N TYR A 380 1.80 14.10 2.53
CA TYR A 380 3.26 14.14 2.59
C TYR A 380 3.99 14.69 1.35
N THR A 381 3.25 15.02 0.29
CA THR A 381 3.80 15.74 -0.87
C THR A 381 3.11 17.10 -1.03
N PRO A 382 3.73 18.08 -1.70
CA PRO A 382 3.11 19.40 -1.90
C PRO A 382 1.69 19.32 -2.50
N ILE A 383 1.50 18.48 -3.53
CA ILE A 383 0.17 18.30 -4.14
C ILE A 383 -0.83 17.61 -3.21
N LYS A 384 -0.39 16.62 -2.41
CA LYS A 384 -1.24 15.99 -1.38
C LYS A 384 -1.66 17.01 -0.31
N LYS A 385 -0.78 17.94 0.09
CA LYS A 385 -1.11 19.01 1.05
C LYS A 385 -2.10 20.00 0.49
N TYR A 386 -1.97 20.36 -0.79
CA TYR A 386 -2.90 21.25 -1.47
C TYR A 386 -4.31 20.63 -1.61
N ILE A 387 -4.40 19.37 -2.05
CA ILE A 387 -5.68 18.65 -2.11
C ILE A 387 -6.23 18.41 -0.70
N GLY A 388 -5.35 18.19 0.26
CA GLY A 388 -5.67 17.95 1.65
C GLY A 388 -6.40 16.63 1.89
N ASN A 389 -7.06 16.56 3.04
CA ASN A 389 -7.82 15.39 3.49
C ASN A 389 -9.31 15.49 3.13
N TYR A 390 -9.61 16.08 1.98
CA TYR A 390 -10.96 16.43 1.56
C TYR A 390 -11.63 15.31 0.76
N SER A 391 -12.91 15.08 1.04
CA SER A 391 -13.84 14.35 0.18
C SER A 391 -15.06 15.23 -0.07
N PRO A 392 -15.57 15.33 -1.31
CA PRO A 392 -16.84 16.00 -1.58
C PRO A 392 -18.06 15.20 -1.11
N TYR A 393 -17.87 13.94 -0.70
CA TYR A 393 -18.92 13.02 -0.30
C TYR A 393 -18.80 12.63 1.17
N SER A 394 -19.95 12.41 1.83
CA SER A 394 -19.99 11.81 3.16
C SER A 394 -19.59 10.32 3.10
N ILE A 395 -19.10 9.79 4.23
CA ILE A 395 -18.75 8.37 4.36
C ILE A 395 -19.97 7.48 4.05
N GLU A 396 -21.15 7.86 4.53
CA GLU A 396 -22.41 7.17 4.28
C GLU A 396 -22.75 7.13 2.79
N TYR A 397 -22.62 8.25 2.09
CA TYR A 397 -22.86 8.30 0.65
C TYR A 397 -21.91 7.39 -0.11
N ILE A 398 -20.61 7.42 0.22
CA ILE A 398 -19.61 6.53 -0.39
C ILE A 398 -19.99 5.07 -0.14
N SER A 399 -20.34 4.71 1.09
CA SER A 399 -20.74 3.34 1.45
C SER A 399 -21.92 2.86 0.60
N ASN A 400 -22.99 3.65 0.52
CA ASN A 400 -24.20 3.30 -0.24
C ASN A 400 -23.91 3.11 -1.73
N ARG A 401 -23.01 3.92 -2.32
CA ARG A 401 -22.60 3.76 -3.73
C ARG A 401 -21.73 2.52 -3.94
N LEU A 402 -20.89 2.16 -2.98
CA LEU A 402 -20.12 0.91 -3.01
C LEU A 402 -21.03 -0.32 -2.87
N ASP A 403 -22.04 -0.26 -2.00
CA ASP A 403 -23.02 -1.34 -1.84
C ASP A 403 -23.78 -1.65 -3.14
N TYR A 404 -24.21 -0.59 -3.83
CA TYR A 404 -24.80 -0.70 -5.16
C TYR A 404 -23.83 -1.40 -6.14
N ALA A 405 -22.57 -0.98 -6.18
CA ALA A 405 -21.59 -1.57 -7.09
C ALA A 405 -21.27 -3.03 -6.76
N ILE A 406 -21.21 -3.40 -5.48
CA ILE A 406 -21.06 -4.80 -5.06
C ILE A 406 -22.24 -5.63 -5.56
N ALA A 407 -23.48 -5.17 -5.39
CA ALA A 407 -24.66 -5.93 -5.78
C ALA A 407 -24.69 -6.22 -7.30
N GLU A 408 -24.33 -5.22 -8.11
CA GLU A 408 -24.18 -5.39 -9.56
C GLU A 408 -23.03 -6.36 -9.92
N ALA A 409 -21.88 -6.23 -9.25
CA ALA A 409 -20.74 -7.11 -9.46
C ALA A 409 -21.05 -8.57 -9.07
N LYS A 410 -21.75 -8.80 -7.95
CA LYS A 410 -22.21 -10.12 -7.49
C LYS A 410 -23.15 -10.76 -8.52
N THR A 411 -24.11 -10.00 -9.04
CA THR A 411 -25.03 -10.48 -10.09
C THR A 411 -24.26 -10.95 -11.33
N LYS A 412 -23.26 -10.17 -11.77
CA LYS A 412 -22.40 -10.55 -12.90
C LYS A 412 -21.60 -11.82 -12.59
N MET A 413 -20.97 -11.88 -11.41
CA MET A 413 -20.19 -13.03 -10.94
C MET A 413 -21.03 -14.31 -10.93
N ASP A 414 -22.23 -14.28 -10.33
CA ASP A 414 -23.12 -15.44 -10.23
C ASP A 414 -23.57 -15.95 -11.60
N ASN A 415 -23.82 -15.05 -12.55
CA ASN A 415 -24.16 -15.43 -13.92
C ASN A 415 -22.99 -16.11 -14.63
N VAL A 416 -21.76 -15.61 -14.46
CA VAL A 416 -20.56 -16.26 -15.01
C VAL A 416 -20.32 -17.62 -14.35
N LEU A 417 -20.49 -17.72 -13.03
CA LEU A 417 -20.31 -18.97 -12.28
C LEU A 417 -21.28 -20.07 -12.72
N LYS A 418 -22.50 -19.74 -13.13
CA LYS A 418 -23.42 -20.73 -13.73
C LYS A 418 -22.81 -21.40 -14.96
N ASN A 419 -22.17 -20.61 -15.83
CA ASN A 419 -21.52 -21.13 -17.05
C ASN A 419 -20.20 -21.85 -16.77
N LEU A 420 -19.44 -21.42 -15.75
CA LEU A 420 -18.21 -22.13 -15.38
C LEU A 420 -18.52 -23.49 -14.75
N LYS A 421 -19.59 -23.59 -13.95
CA LYS A 421 -20.00 -24.85 -13.32
C LYS A 421 -20.40 -25.93 -14.32
N THR A 422 -20.99 -25.55 -15.45
CA THR A 422 -21.30 -26.49 -16.55
C THR A 422 -20.04 -27.03 -17.24
N SER A 423 -18.86 -26.46 -17.00
CA SER A 423 -17.59 -26.97 -17.56
C SER A 423 -17.03 -28.16 -16.77
N PHE A 424 -17.59 -28.46 -15.60
CA PHE A 424 -17.21 -29.60 -14.75
C PHE A 424 -18.19 -30.77 -14.81
N THR A 425 -19.26 -30.63 -15.60
CA THR A 425 -20.29 -31.64 -15.88
C THR A 425 -20.18 -32.05 -17.34
#